data_AF-A0A179D3U2-F1
#
_entry.id   AF-A0A179D3U2-F1
#
_cell.length_a   1.000
_cell.length_b   1.000
_cell.length_c   1.000
_cell.angle_alpha   90.00
_cell.angle_beta   90.00
_cell.angle_gamma   90.00
#
_symmetry.space_group_name_H-M   'P 1'
#
loop_
_entity.id
_entity.type
_entity.pdbx_description
1 polymer ?
#
loop_
_entity_poly.entity_id
_entity_poly.type
_entity_poly.pdbx_seq_one_letter_code
_entity_poly.pdbx_strand_id
1 'polypeptide(L)'
;MKPFLRWVGGKRWLTARYGDMFPREFNRYIEPFVGSAAVFFYLLPEKAILGDINEDLILTYEALREDWCRVYELLKVHYEKHSKEYYTRVRKERPEAIFERAAWFLYLNSACFNGLCRYNLRGEFNAPMGKEIKPLLPPEFWEEVSWALQAADLRVSDFEALVDLAGKGDFLFIDPPYALPEKRGFKDYVLKAFGWEDQERLLKALSRALERGAVILGTNVFNEGLVEMYREVFGENLALVERVSCLAAKKEGRGKYREFIFWGNLEVPAELRPGLPLEDLTRNCFSLSISEGDFSKDGFQNSSSSEEGIGWMETEVAAWRWPDVSEGRHPAEGLVAVIEPVFKNWLRVRDGPFVEDQDFT
;
A
#
# COMPACT_ATOMS: atom_id res chain seq x y z
N MET A 1 -4.45 13.13 -3.39
CA MET A 1 -3.99 13.29 -1.99
C MET A 1 -3.01 12.18 -1.61
N LYS A 2 -2.12 12.38 -0.62
CA LYS A 2 -1.23 11.31 -0.10
C LYS A 2 -1.87 10.64 1.12
N PRO A 3 -1.81 9.31 1.28
CA PRO A 3 -2.31 8.66 2.50
C PRO A 3 -1.60 9.14 3.77
N PHE A 4 -2.33 9.16 4.89
CA PHE A 4 -1.77 9.49 6.21
C PHE A 4 -1.25 8.27 6.97
N LEU A 5 -1.90 7.12 6.80
CA LEU A 5 -1.46 5.88 7.43
C LEU A 5 -0.22 5.31 6.75
N ARG A 6 0.70 4.82 7.58
CA ARG A 6 1.70 3.84 7.15
C ARG A 6 1.03 2.47 7.17
N TRP A 7 0.91 1.89 6.00
CA TRP A 7 0.30 0.58 5.84
C TRP A 7 1.23 -0.34 5.05
N VAL A 8 1.35 -1.57 5.53
CA VAL A 8 2.08 -2.61 4.80
C VAL A 8 1.34 -2.85 3.49
N GLY A 9 2.07 -2.86 2.37
CA GLY A 9 1.47 -3.03 1.04
C GLY A 9 1.02 -1.73 0.34
N GLY A 10 1.12 -0.56 0.99
CA GLY A 10 0.61 0.71 0.44
C GLY A 10 0.97 0.98 -1.04
N LYS A 11 -0.06 1.27 -1.85
CA LYS A 11 0.01 1.36 -3.31
C LYS A 11 0.34 2.72 -3.90
N ARG A 12 1.04 3.56 -3.13
CA ARG A 12 1.53 4.87 -3.63
C ARG A 12 2.45 4.75 -4.85
N TRP A 13 3.21 3.65 -4.93
CA TRP A 13 4.08 3.37 -6.08
C TRP A 13 3.27 3.06 -7.34
N LEU A 14 2.12 2.39 -7.19
CA LEU A 14 1.25 2.02 -8.29
C LEU A 14 0.62 3.28 -8.88
N THR A 15 0.04 4.13 -8.02
CA THR A 15 -0.55 5.40 -8.47
C THR A 15 0.48 6.34 -9.09
N ALA A 16 1.73 6.32 -8.64
CA ALA A 16 2.80 7.17 -9.17
C ALA A 16 3.36 6.68 -10.53
N ARG A 17 3.38 5.37 -10.77
CA ARG A 17 4.04 4.76 -11.94
C ARG A 17 3.06 4.26 -13.00
N TYR A 18 1.86 3.88 -12.58
CA TYR A 18 0.82 3.25 -13.39
C TYR A 18 -0.54 3.94 -13.19
N GLY A 19 -0.52 5.25 -12.90
CA GLY A 19 -1.72 6.07 -12.73
C GLY A 19 -2.65 6.05 -13.96
N ASP A 20 -2.07 5.93 -15.16
CA ASP A 20 -2.83 5.87 -16.41
C ASP A 20 -3.53 4.52 -16.66
N MET A 21 -3.27 3.49 -15.84
CA MET A 21 -4.02 2.22 -15.91
C MET A 21 -5.39 2.31 -15.25
N PHE A 22 -5.63 3.27 -14.35
CA PHE A 22 -6.91 3.40 -13.67
C PHE A 22 -7.98 3.88 -14.67
N PRO A 23 -9.20 3.32 -14.63
CA PRO A 23 -10.28 3.79 -15.50
C PRO A 23 -10.60 5.25 -15.20
N ARG A 24 -10.77 6.05 -16.26
CA ARG A 24 -11.12 7.47 -16.15
C ARG A 24 -12.58 7.69 -15.74
N GLU A 25 -13.45 6.74 -16.10
CA GLU A 25 -14.88 6.79 -15.83
C GLU A 25 -15.33 5.45 -15.24
N PHE A 26 -16.14 5.53 -14.19
CA PHE A 26 -16.77 4.39 -13.53
C PHE A 26 -17.95 4.89 -12.70
N ASN A 27 -18.90 4.00 -12.40
CA ASN A 27 -20.13 4.35 -11.67
C ASN A 27 -19.89 4.51 -10.16
N ARG A 28 -19.17 3.55 -9.58
CA ARG A 28 -18.87 3.48 -8.15
C ARG A 28 -17.53 2.78 -7.96
N TYR A 29 -16.73 3.30 -7.05
CA TYR A 29 -15.47 2.69 -6.64
C TYR A 29 -15.68 1.69 -5.50
N ILE A 30 -15.03 0.54 -5.54
CA ILE A 30 -15.11 -0.47 -4.48
C ILE A 30 -13.68 -0.97 -4.17
N GLU A 31 -13.25 -0.82 -2.92
CA GLU A 31 -11.93 -1.27 -2.44
C GLU A 31 -12.13 -2.18 -1.21
N PRO A 32 -12.22 -3.52 -1.42
CA PRO A 32 -12.51 -4.48 -0.34
C PRO A 32 -11.31 -4.78 0.58
N PHE A 33 -10.13 -4.24 0.25
CA PHE A 33 -8.89 -4.33 1.03
C PHE A 33 -8.28 -2.94 1.18
N VAL A 34 -9.03 -1.99 1.73
CA VAL A 34 -8.70 -0.56 1.63
C VAL A 34 -7.33 -0.21 2.23
N GLY A 35 -6.94 -0.81 3.35
CA GLY A 35 -5.68 -0.48 4.02
C GLY A 35 -5.48 1.03 4.20
N SER A 36 -4.43 1.61 3.63
CA SER A 36 -4.18 3.08 3.66
C SER A 36 -5.07 3.92 2.75
N ALA A 37 -6.01 3.34 2.02
CA ALA A 37 -6.87 4.01 1.03
C ALA A 37 -6.06 4.76 -0.05
N ALA A 38 -4.93 4.17 -0.48
CA ALA A 38 -3.98 4.86 -1.35
C ALA A 38 -4.54 5.16 -2.73
N VAL A 39 -5.31 4.21 -3.28
CA VAL A 39 -5.96 4.37 -4.57
C VAL A 39 -7.20 5.25 -4.44
N PHE A 40 -8.02 5.05 -3.41
CA PHE A 40 -9.12 5.96 -3.09
C PHE A 40 -8.71 7.44 -3.06
N PHE A 41 -7.68 7.80 -2.28
CA PHE A 41 -7.21 9.20 -2.17
C PHE A 41 -6.50 9.72 -3.43
N TYR A 42 -6.10 8.83 -4.34
CA TYR A 42 -5.57 9.21 -5.64
C TYR A 42 -6.70 9.54 -6.61
N LEU A 43 -7.75 8.70 -6.64
CA LEU A 43 -8.87 8.82 -7.58
C LEU A 43 -9.92 9.85 -7.15
N LEU A 44 -10.13 10.02 -5.85
CA LEU A 44 -11.19 10.87 -5.27
C LEU A 44 -12.57 10.62 -5.92
N PRO A 45 -13.08 9.37 -5.88
CA PRO A 45 -14.34 9.02 -6.52
C PRO A 45 -15.53 9.72 -5.85
N GLU A 46 -16.56 10.04 -6.63
CA GLU A 46 -17.80 10.64 -6.10
C GLU A 46 -18.64 9.66 -5.25
N LYS A 47 -18.48 8.35 -5.49
CA LYS A 47 -19.16 7.27 -4.76
C LYS A 47 -18.20 6.12 -4.55
N ALA A 48 -17.99 5.73 -3.29
CA ALA A 48 -17.10 4.64 -2.92
C ALA A 48 -17.71 3.70 -1.88
N ILE A 49 -17.33 2.43 -1.94
CA ILE A 49 -17.45 1.48 -0.83
C ILE A 49 -16.03 1.05 -0.46
N LEU A 50 -15.62 1.33 0.76
CA LEU A 50 -14.30 0.98 1.27
C LEU A 50 -14.47 -0.01 2.42
N GLY A 51 -13.75 -1.12 2.37
CA GLY A 51 -13.81 -2.11 3.42
C GLY A 51 -12.50 -2.75 3.75
N ASP A 52 -12.46 -3.28 4.97
CA ASP A 52 -11.36 -4.05 5.54
C ASP A 52 -11.92 -4.94 6.65
N ILE A 53 -11.20 -5.99 6.99
CA ILE A 53 -11.50 -6.80 8.17
C ILE A 53 -11.03 -6.11 9.47
N ASN A 54 -10.11 -5.16 9.36
CA ASN A 54 -9.61 -4.40 10.50
C ASN A 54 -10.61 -3.34 10.96
N GLU A 55 -11.31 -3.66 12.06
CA GLU A 55 -12.28 -2.77 12.72
C GLU A 55 -11.69 -1.41 13.10
N ASP A 56 -10.50 -1.36 13.70
CA ASP A 56 -9.88 -0.10 14.14
C ASP A 56 -9.57 0.82 12.94
N LEU A 57 -9.20 0.23 11.80
CA LEU A 57 -8.95 0.97 10.57
C LEU A 57 -10.23 1.64 10.05
N ILE A 58 -11.31 0.87 9.90
CA ILE A 58 -12.56 1.39 9.36
C ILE A 58 -13.18 2.41 10.33
N LEU A 59 -13.20 2.12 11.64
CA LEU A 59 -13.65 3.08 12.66
C LEU A 59 -12.84 4.38 12.63
N THR A 60 -11.54 4.30 12.35
CA THR A 60 -10.70 5.52 12.20
C THR A 60 -11.14 6.35 11.01
N TYR A 61 -11.44 5.74 9.86
CA TYR A 61 -11.98 6.46 8.72
C TYR A 61 -13.36 7.04 9.01
N GLU A 62 -14.23 6.32 9.73
CA GLU A 62 -15.56 6.81 10.12
C GLU A 62 -15.44 8.03 11.04
N ALA A 63 -14.61 7.95 12.07
CA ALA A 63 -14.37 9.07 12.99
C ALA A 63 -13.86 10.33 12.28
N LEU A 64 -12.94 10.15 11.31
CA LEU A 64 -12.41 11.25 10.51
C LEU A 64 -13.46 11.84 9.55
N ARG A 65 -14.35 11.01 9.00
CA ARG A 65 -15.48 11.48 8.19
C ARG A 65 -16.48 12.29 9.04
N GLU A 66 -16.73 11.87 10.27
CA GLU A 66 -17.74 12.48 11.14
C GLU A 66 -17.26 13.77 11.83
N ASP A 67 -16.09 13.73 12.49
CA ASP A 67 -15.55 14.88 13.22
C ASP A 67 -14.02 14.77 13.31
N TRP A 68 -13.36 15.13 12.21
CA TRP A 68 -11.90 15.13 12.14
C TRP A 68 -11.26 16.11 13.15
N CYS A 69 -11.93 17.22 13.47
CA CYS A 69 -11.45 18.21 14.44
C CYS A 69 -11.29 17.58 15.82
N ARG A 70 -12.29 16.82 16.27
CA ARG A 70 -12.23 16.11 17.56
C ARG A 70 -11.13 15.05 17.57
N VAL A 71 -11.00 14.25 16.50
CA VAL A 71 -9.91 13.27 16.38
C VAL A 71 -8.56 13.96 16.44
N TYR A 72 -8.40 15.09 15.75
CA TYR A 72 -7.16 15.86 15.70
C TYR A 72 -6.75 16.41 17.07
N GLU A 73 -7.67 16.99 17.83
CA GLU A 73 -7.39 17.49 19.18
C GLU A 73 -7.00 16.37 20.15
N LEU A 74 -7.68 15.21 20.09
CA LEU A 74 -7.29 14.03 20.86
C LEU A 74 -5.92 13.49 20.45
N LEU A 75 -5.62 13.51 19.15
CA LEU A 75 -4.32 13.09 18.62
C LEU A 75 -3.19 14.00 19.09
N LYS A 76 -3.40 15.32 19.14
CA LYS A 76 -2.42 16.28 19.70
C LYS A 76 -2.03 15.94 21.13
N VAL A 77 -3.00 15.58 21.97
CA VAL A 77 -2.74 15.16 23.37
C VAL A 77 -1.83 13.92 23.42
N HIS A 78 -2.00 12.97 22.51
CA HIS A 78 -1.10 11.81 22.42
C HIS A 78 0.32 12.20 22.00
N TYR A 79 0.45 13.14 21.06
CA TYR A 79 1.73 13.65 20.57
C TYR A 79 2.50 14.43 21.65
N GLU A 80 1.83 15.31 22.39
CA GLU A 80 2.41 16.09 23.49
C GLU A 80 2.93 15.20 24.62
N LYS A 81 2.24 14.09 24.89
CA LYS A 81 2.58 13.15 25.96
C LYS A 81 3.52 12.02 25.50
N HIS A 82 3.98 12.03 24.25
CA HIS A 82 4.72 10.93 23.67
C HIS A 82 6.01 10.63 24.47
N SER A 83 6.07 9.43 25.03
CA SER A 83 7.24 8.87 25.68
C SER A 83 7.18 7.35 25.55
N LYS A 84 8.28 6.66 25.90
CA LYS A 84 8.33 5.19 25.94
C LYS A 84 7.31 4.61 26.91
N GLU A 85 7.18 5.22 28.08
CA GLU A 85 6.25 4.84 29.14
C GLU A 85 4.81 5.09 28.68
N TYR A 86 4.56 6.27 28.09
CA TYR A 86 3.26 6.63 27.56
C TYR A 86 2.81 5.69 26.45
N TYR A 87 3.66 5.40 25.46
CA TYR A 87 3.38 4.44 24.39
C TYR A 87 3.07 3.05 24.95
N THR A 88 3.86 2.58 25.91
CA THR A 88 3.68 1.24 26.51
C THR A 88 2.34 1.11 27.22
N ARG A 89 1.88 2.18 27.87
CA ARG A 89 0.59 2.26 28.54
C ARG A 89 -0.56 2.34 27.54
N VAL A 90 -0.55 3.34 26.66
CA VAL A 90 -1.61 3.59 25.66
C VAL A 90 -1.84 2.37 24.76
N ARG A 91 -0.77 1.66 24.39
CA ARG A 91 -0.88 0.42 23.60
C ARG A 91 -1.78 -0.65 24.24
N LYS A 92 -1.89 -0.68 25.57
CA LYS A 92 -2.74 -1.64 26.32
C LYS A 92 -4.17 -1.14 26.53
N GLU A 93 -4.41 0.15 26.34
CA GLU A 93 -5.67 0.83 26.68
C GLU A 93 -6.42 1.16 25.38
N ARG A 94 -6.99 0.15 24.70
CA ARG A 94 -7.83 0.37 23.50
C ARG A 94 -9.15 1.05 23.93
N PRO A 95 -9.41 2.32 23.54
CA PRO A 95 -10.63 3.00 23.94
C PRO A 95 -11.87 2.38 23.30
N GLU A 96 -13.04 2.57 23.92
CA GLU A 96 -14.33 2.15 23.33
C GLU A 96 -14.96 3.23 22.45
N ALA A 97 -14.87 4.48 22.87
CA ALA A 97 -15.45 5.60 22.15
C ALA A 97 -14.70 5.85 20.82
N ILE A 98 -15.47 6.08 19.75
CA ILE A 98 -14.98 6.05 18.37
C ILE A 98 -13.86 7.07 18.10
N PHE A 99 -14.00 8.31 18.58
CA PHE A 99 -13.02 9.37 18.33
C PHE A 99 -11.71 9.14 19.11
N GLU A 100 -11.82 8.68 20.35
CA GLU A 100 -10.71 8.32 21.20
C GLU A 100 -9.98 7.08 20.64
N ARG A 101 -10.73 6.10 20.12
CA ARG A 101 -10.17 4.91 19.45
C ARG A 101 -9.46 5.29 18.15
N ALA A 102 -10.02 6.20 17.35
CA ALA A 102 -9.38 6.70 16.13
C ALA A 102 -8.07 7.44 16.44
N ALA A 103 -8.08 8.36 17.40
CA ALA A 103 -6.87 9.08 17.83
C ALA A 103 -5.80 8.14 18.41
N TRP A 104 -6.23 7.16 19.20
CA TRP A 104 -5.38 6.07 19.71
C TRP A 104 -4.70 5.30 18.57
N PHE A 105 -5.47 4.89 17.57
CA PHE A 105 -4.98 4.11 16.43
C PHE A 105 -3.97 4.91 15.59
N LEU A 106 -4.29 6.17 15.28
CA LEU A 106 -3.42 7.08 14.55
C LEU A 106 -2.10 7.34 15.28
N TYR A 107 -2.16 7.55 16.60
CA TYR A 107 -0.98 7.71 17.43
C TYR A 107 -0.09 6.46 17.38
N LEU A 108 -0.67 5.28 17.59
CA LEU A 108 0.08 4.03 17.56
C LEU A 108 0.72 3.78 16.18
N ASN A 109 0.00 4.03 15.09
CA ASN A 109 0.54 3.92 13.73
C ASN A 109 1.74 4.87 13.49
N SER A 110 1.66 6.08 14.05
CA SER A 110 2.69 7.11 13.91
C SER A 110 3.92 6.85 14.78
N ALA A 111 3.74 6.20 15.93
CA ALA A 111 4.78 5.96 16.92
C ALA A 111 5.38 4.53 16.87
N CYS A 112 4.75 3.56 16.20
CA CYS A 112 5.23 2.18 16.17
C CYS A 112 6.36 1.95 15.16
N PHE A 113 7.11 0.86 15.38
CA PHE A 113 8.19 0.45 14.48
C PHE A 113 7.67 0.21 13.07
N ASN A 114 8.20 0.97 12.12
CA ASN A 114 7.86 0.89 10.69
C ASN A 114 6.37 1.07 10.33
N GLY A 115 5.54 1.63 11.22
CA GLY A 115 4.10 1.76 10.95
C GLY A 115 3.41 0.40 10.87
N LEU A 116 3.95 -0.61 11.54
CA LEU A 116 3.36 -1.94 11.60
C LEU A 116 2.05 -1.89 12.39
N CYS A 117 0.95 -2.17 11.70
CA CYS A 117 -0.33 -2.46 12.32
C CYS A 117 -0.36 -3.96 12.66
N ARG A 118 -0.16 -4.32 13.93
CA ARG A 118 -0.05 -5.73 14.36
C ARG A 118 -0.83 -5.96 15.65
N TYR A 119 -1.61 -7.03 15.64
CA TYR A 119 -2.41 -7.50 16.77
C TYR A 119 -2.03 -8.91 17.15
N ASN A 120 -2.19 -9.26 18.43
CA ASN A 120 -2.10 -10.65 18.87
C ASN A 120 -3.44 -11.39 18.66
N LEU A 121 -3.47 -12.70 18.98
CA LEU A 121 -4.69 -13.52 18.86
C LEU A 121 -5.84 -13.08 19.77
N ARG A 122 -5.58 -12.21 20.76
CA ARG A 122 -6.60 -11.59 21.61
C ARG A 122 -7.10 -10.24 21.05
N GLY A 123 -6.66 -9.85 19.85
CA GLY A 123 -7.01 -8.57 19.25
C GLY A 123 -6.30 -7.36 19.89
N GLU A 124 -5.22 -7.58 20.65
CA GLU A 124 -4.49 -6.50 21.32
C GLU A 124 -3.35 -6.01 20.42
N PHE A 125 -3.25 -4.69 20.19
CA PHE A 125 -2.16 -4.10 19.43
C PHE A 125 -0.80 -4.37 20.12
N ASN A 126 0.16 -4.93 19.40
CA ASN A 126 1.42 -5.40 19.99
C ASN A 126 2.68 -4.95 19.23
N ALA A 127 2.59 -3.99 18.31
CA ALA A 127 3.78 -3.47 17.63
C ALA A 127 4.70 -2.74 18.62
N PRO A 128 6.03 -2.96 18.56
CA PRO A 128 6.98 -2.23 19.40
C PRO A 128 7.04 -0.76 18.99
N MET A 129 7.46 0.11 19.91
CA MET A 129 7.68 1.53 19.61
C MET A 129 8.80 1.70 18.58
N GLY A 130 8.64 2.65 17.67
CA GLY A 130 9.69 3.10 16.76
C GLY A 130 10.74 3.93 17.49
N LYS A 131 11.79 4.32 16.74
CA LYS A 131 12.82 5.24 17.26
C LYS A 131 12.31 6.69 17.37
N GLU A 132 11.43 7.06 16.45
CA GLU A 132 10.89 8.41 16.32
C GLU A 132 9.40 8.32 15.99
N ILE A 133 8.61 9.21 16.58
CA ILE A 133 7.23 9.47 16.17
C ILE A 133 7.23 10.29 14.88
N LYS A 134 6.31 9.99 13.97
CA LYS A 134 6.16 10.78 12.74
C LYS A 134 5.50 12.12 13.01
N PRO A 135 5.91 13.21 12.33
CA PRO A 135 5.30 14.53 12.52
C PRO A 135 3.79 14.47 12.38
N LEU A 136 3.09 15.21 13.24
CA LEU A 136 1.66 15.42 13.11
C LEU A 136 1.38 16.23 11.85
N LEU A 137 0.47 15.77 11.01
CA LEU A 137 0.05 16.48 9.80
C LEU A 137 -0.78 17.72 10.17
N PRO A 138 -0.71 18.80 9.37
CA PRO A 138 -1.39 20.04 9.70
C PRO A 138 -2.92 19.91 9.54
N PRO A 139 -3.74 20.74 10.19
CA PRO A 139 -5.20 20.63 10.20
C PRO A 139 -5.83 20.57 8.80
N GLU A 140 -5.32 21.35 7.85
CA GLU A 140 -5.87 21.45 6.49
C GLU A 140 -5.82 20.09 5.77
N PHE A 141 -4.81 19.27 6.08
CA PHE A 141 -4.72 17.92 5.53
C PHE A 141 -5.85 17.01 6.04
N TRP A 142 -6.22 17.13 7.32
CA TRP A 142 -7.29 16.32 7.92
C TRP A 142 -8.67 16.76 7.45
N GLU A 143 -8.83 18.07 7.20
CA GLU A 143 -10.03 18.62 6.54
C GLU A 143 -10.22 18.01 5.15
N GLU A 144 -9.16 18.00 4.31
CA GLU A 144 -9.24 17.39 2.99
C GLU A 144 -9.55 15.88 3.07
N VAL A 145 -8.97 15.16 4.05
CA VAL A 145 -9.26 13.72 4.27
C VAL A 145 -10.74 13.52 4.61
N SER A 146 -11.26 14.32 5.55
CA SER A 146 -12.66 14.26 5.96
C SER A 146 -13.60 14.55 4.79
N TRP A 147 -13.28 15.56 3.98
CA TRP A 147 -14.02 15.90 2.76
C TRP A 147 -14.06 14.73 1.77
N ALA A 148 -12.90 14.13 1.48
CA ALA A 148 -12.84 12.98 0.56
C ALA A 148 -13.68 11.79 1.07
N LEU A 149 -13.62 11.50 2.37
CA LEU A 149 -14.34 10.40 2.99
C LEU A 149 -15.87 10.58 2.98
N GLN A 150 -16.41 11.77 2.71
CA GLN A 150 -17.86 11.96 2.59
C GLN A 150 -18.48 11.14 1.45
N ALA A 151 -17.70 10.82 0.42
CA ALA A 151 -18.13 9.98 -0.71
C ALA A 151 -18.12 8.47 -0.40
N ALA A 152 -17.61 8.07 0.78
CA ALA A 152 -17.34 6.67 1.10
C ALA A 152 -18.36 6.06 2.07
N ASP A 153 -18.91 4.91 1.68
CA ASP A 153 -19.55 3.93 2.55
C ASP A 153 -18.46 3.02 3.14
N LEU A 154 -18.28 3.10 4.45
CA LEU A 154 -17.18 2.48 5.20
C LEU A 154 -17.70 1.21 5.88
N ARG A 155 -17.04 0.07 5.66
CA ARG A 155 -17.56 -1.22 6.15
C ARG A 155 -16.48 -2.13 6.73
N VAL A 156 -16.69 -2.53 7.98
CA VAL A 156 -15.99 -3.68 8.57
C VAL A 156 -16.60 -4.94 7.98
N SER A 157 -15.94 -5.53 6.99
CA SER A 157 -16.48 -6.64 6.22
C SER A 157 -15.39 -7.53 5.68
N ASP A 158 -15.72 -8.81 5.51
CA ASP A 158 -14.95 -9.69 4.62
C ASP A 158 -15.06 -9.20 3.16
N PHE A 159 -13.99 -9.44 2.39
CA PHE A 159 -13.87 -8.96 1.02
C PHE A 159 -14.96 -9.50 0.09
N GLU A 160 -15.42 -10.73 0.29
CA GLU A 160 -16.28 -11.41 -0.68
C GLU A 160 -17.64 -10.73 -0.78
N ALA A 161 -18.20 -10.34 0.38
CA ALA A 161 -19.46 -9.61 0.43
C ALA A 161 -19.38 -8.26 -0.30
N LEU A 162 -18.22 -7.60 -0.30
CA LEU A 162 -18.03 -6.32 -0.99
C LEU A 162 -17.80 -6.50 -2.48
N VAL A 163 -17.04 -7.52 -2.89
CA VAL A 163 -16.85 -7.88 -4.30
C VAL A 163 -18.20 -8.29 -4.92
N ASP A 164 -19.07 -8.98 -4.19
CA ASP A 164 -20.39 -9.40 -4.66
C ASP A 164 -21.38 -8.25 -4.88
N LEU A 165 -21.11 -7.05 -4.34
CA LEU A 165 -21.90 -5.84 -4.63
C LEU A 165 -21.57 -5.21 -5.97
N ALA A 166 -20.42 -5.53 -6.56
CA ALA A 166 -19.94 -4.90 -7.79
C ALA A 166 -20.79 -5.34 -8.99
N GLY A 167 -21.29 -4.37 -9.73
CA GLY A 167 -22.06 -4.58 -10.96
C GLY A 167 -21.42 -3.92 -12.18
N LYS A 168 -22.20 -3.83 -13.26
CA LYS A 168 -21.75 -3.25 -14.54
C LYS A 168 -21.25 -1.81 -14.37
N GLY A 169 -20.01 -1.57 -14.78
CA GLY A 169 -19.38 -0.25 -14.74
C GLY A 169 -18.92 0.21 -13.35
N ASP A 170 -19.10 -0.60 -12.30
CA ASP A 170 -18.41 -0.38 -11.03
C ASP A 170 -16.92 -0.71 -11.21
N PHE A 171 -16.06 0.04 -10.53
CA PHE A 171 -14.63 -0.18 -10.53
C PHE A 171 -14.16 -0.80 -9.20
N LEU A 172 -13.64 -2.02 -9.28
CA LEU A 172 -13.01 -2.75 -8.19
C LEU A 172 -11.49 -2.57 -8.23
N PHE A 173 -10.92 -2.05 -7.13
CA PHE A 173 -9.49 -2.12 -6.90
C PHE A 173 -9.16 -3.21 -5.87
N ILE A 174 -8.35 -4.19 -6.27
CA ILE A 174 -8.09 -5.40 -5.48
C ILE A 174 -6.62 -5.49 -5.06
N ASP A 175 -6.37 -5.47 -3.75
CA ASP A 175 -5.01 -5.59 -3.18
C ASP A 175 -5.01 -6.49 -1.92
N PRO A 176 -5.20 -7.81 -2.08
CA PRO A 176 -5.27 -8.73 -0.96
C PRO A 176 -3.93 -8.81 -0.21
N PRO A 177 -3.96 -9.20 1.08
CA PRO A 177 -2.74 -9.56 1.78
C PRO A 177 -1.99 -10.68 1.06
N TYR A 178 -0.66 -10.64 1.09
CA TYR A 178 0.16 -11.67 0.44
C TYR A 178 -0.04 -13.02 1.11
N ALA A 179 -0.51 -14.01 0.36
CA ALA A 179 -0.53 -15.40 0.80
C ALA A 179 0.93 -15.88 0.93
N LEU A 180 1.45 -15.94 2.14
CA LEU A 180 2.77 -16.51 2.38
C LEU A 180 2.65 -18.04 2.31
N PRO A 181 3.49 -18.74 1.53
CA PRO A 181 3.56 -20.18 1.63
C PRO A 181 3.93 -20.57 3.06
N GLU A 182 3.35 -21.66 3.56
CA GLU A 182 3.61 -22.20 4.91
C GLU A 182 5.11 -22.49 5.11
N LYS A 183 5.92 -21.50 5.46
CA LYS A 183 7.23 -21.75 6.02
C LYS A 183 7.05 -22.20 7.46
N ARG A 184 7.39 -23.47 7.74
CA ARG A 184 7.61 -24.02 9.09
C ARG A 184 8.40 -23.00 9.92
N GLY A 185 7.72 -22.31 10.84
CA GLY A 185 8.37 -21.47 11.86
C GLY A 185 7.81 -20.07 12.07
N PHE A 186 6.92 -19.55 11.21
CA PHE A 186 6.24 -18.26 11.43
C PHE A 186 4.73 -18.47 11.61
N LYS A 187 4.34 -19.15 12.70
CA LYS A 187 2.93 -19.47 13.04
C LYS A 187 2.24 -18.35 13.82
N ASP A 188 2.52 -17.11 13.45
CA ASP A 188 2.38 -16.02 14.40
C ASP A 188 1.83 -14.78 13.67
N TYR A 189 0.56 -14.47 13.99
CA TYR A 189 -0.04 -13.13 13.98
C TYR A 189 -0.71 -12.61 12.68
N VAL A 190 -1.95 -13.05 12.42
CA VAL A 190 -3.07 -12.21 11.93
C VAL A 190 -4.37 -12.81 12.48
N LEU A 191 -5.36 -11.97 12.85
CA LEU A 191 -6.75 -12.39 13.00
C LEU A 191 -7.18 -13.06 11.67
N LYS A 192 -7.12 -14.39 11.60
CA LYS A 192 -7.28 -15.20 10.38
C LYS A 192 -6.30 -14.77 9.27
N ALA A 193 -5.13 -15.40 9.21
CA ALA A 193 -4.17 -15.14 8.12
C ALA A 193 -4.83 -15.43 6.77
N PHE A 194 -4.76 -14.47 5.84
CA PHE A 194 -5.27 -14.61 4.48
C PHE A 194 -4.50 -15.73 3.77
N GLY A 195 -5.18 -16.85 3.57
CA GLY A 195 -4.57 -18.11 3.12
C GLY A 195 -4.70 -18.35 1.61
N TRP A 196 -4.31 -19.56 1.19
CA TRP A 196 -4.50 -20.02 -0.18
C TRP A 196 -5.99 -20.20 -0.50
N GLU A 197 -6.77 -20.72 0.45
CA GLU A 197 -8.21 -20.89 0.33
C GLU A 197 -8.93 -19.54 0.19
N ASP A 198 -8.42 -18.48 0.83
CA ASP A 198 -8.94 -17.12 0.65
C ASP A 198 -8.60 -16.54 -0.73
N GLN A 199 -7.44 -16.88 -1.31
CA GLN A 199 -7.11 -16.53 -2.71
C GLN A 199 -8.08 -17.19 -3.69
N GLU A 200 -8.38 -18.48 -3.51
CA GLU A 200 -9.37 -19.18 -4.33
C GLU A 200 -10.77 -18.58 -4.20
N ARG A 201 -11.17 -18.22 -2.97
CA ARG A 201 -12.45 -17.56 -2.69
C ARG A 201 -12.52 -16.18 -3.33
N LEU A 202 -11.43 -15.42 -3.25
CA LEU A 202 -11.29 -14.14 -3.94
C LEU A 202 -11.45 -14.30 -5.46
N LEU A 203 -10.74 -15.23 -6.10
CA LEU A 203 -10.88 -15.44 -7.54
C LEU A 203 -12.28 -15.86 -7.96
N LYS A 204 -12.95 -16.72 -7.18
CA LYS A 204 -14.35 -17.06 -7.42
C LYS A 204 -15.25 -15.83 -7.35
N ALA A 205 -15.03 -14.95 -6.38
CA ALA A 205 -15.79 -13.69 -6.25
C ALA A 205 -15.49 -12.71 -7.41
N LEU A 206 -14.22 -12.58 -7.80
CA LEU A 206 -13.80 -11.72 -8.91
C LEU A 206 -14.36 -12.23 -10.25
N SER A 207 -14.37 -13.54 -10.48
CA SER A 207 -14.99 -14.14 -11.68
C SER A 207 -16.48 -13.77 -11.76
N ARG A 208 -17.24 -13.93 -10.66
CA ARG A 208 -18.64 -13.48 -10.61
C ARG A 208 -18.79 -11.98 -10.86
N ALA A 209 -17.87 -11.16 -10.37
CA ALA A 209 -17.89 -9.71 -10.60
C ALA A 209 -17.62 -9.35 -12.08
N LEU A 210 -16.69 -10.04 -12.74
CA LEU A 210 -16.42 -9.89 -14.17
C LEU A 210 -17.65 -10.26 -15.00
N GLU A 211 -18.32 -11.36 -14.68
CA GLU A 211 -19.56 -11.80 -15.34
C GLU A 211 -20.68 -10.75 -15.22
N ARG A 212 -20.74 -10.03 -14.10
CA ARG A 212 -21.67 -8.90 -13.90
C ARG A 212 -21.25 -7.61 -14.61
N GLY A 213 -20.07 -7.58 -15.25
CA GLY A 213 -19.54 -6.43 -15.97
C GLY A 213 -18.80 -5.41 -15.10
N ALA A 214 -18.35 -5.80 -13.91
CA ALA A 214 -17.49 -4.95 -13.10
C ALA A 214 -16.11 -4.80 -13.78
N VAL A 215 -15.55 -3.60 -13.68
CA VAL A 215 -14.19 -3.27 -14.11
C VAL A 215 -13.25 -3.61 -12.96
N ILE A 216 -12.20 -4.38 -13.21
CA ILE A 216 -11.27 -4.84 -12.17
C ILE A 216 -9.85 -4.41 -12.51
N LEU A 217 -9.16 -3.83 -11.54
CA LEU A 217 -7.72 -3.68 -11.52
C LEU A 217 -7.21 -4.17 -10.17
N GLY A 218 -6.19 -4.99 -10.15
CA GLY A 218 -5.64 -5.46 -8.89
C GLY A 218 -4.17 -5.80 -8.94
N THR A 219 -3.62 -6.04 -7.77
CA THR A 219 -2.23 -6.40 -7.59
C THR A 219 -2.10 -7.57 -6.64
N ASN A 220 -1.08 -8.42 -6.84
CA ASN A 220 -0.78 -9.47 -5.90
C ASN A 220 0.74 -9.77 -5.89
N VAL A 221 1.19 -10.53 -4.91
CA VAL A 221 2.59 -10.98 -4.84
C VAL A 221 2.90 -11.96 -5.96
N PHE A 222 4.11 -11.88 -6.52
CA PHE A 222 4.56 -12.90 -7.46
C PHE A 222 4.81 -14.22 -6.73
N ASN A 223 4.04 -15.23 -7.13
CA ASN A 223 4.25 -16.64 -6.86
C ASN A 223 3.77 -17.39 -8.10
N GLU A 224 4.53 -18.38 -8.58
CA GLU A 224 4.19 -19.09 -9.82
C GLU A 224 2.79 -19.70 -9.79
N GLY A 225 2.41 -20.36 -8.69
CA GLY A 225 1.08 -20.93 -8.53
C GLY A 225 -0.04 -19.87 -8.45
N LEU A 226 0.20 -18.72 -7.81
CA LEU A 226 -0.78 -17.62 -7.81
C LEU A 226 -0.96 -17.03 -9.20
N VAL A 227 0.13 -16.88 -9.96
CA VAL A 227 0.07 -16.35 -11.32
C VAL A 227 -0.73 -17.30 -12.23
N GLU A 228 -0.46 -18.60 -12.15
CA GLU A 228 -1.23 -19.61 -12.89
C GLU A 228 -2.71 -19.56 -12.52
N MET A 229 -3.02 -19.53 -11.22
CA MET A 229 -4.39 -19.46 -10.72
C MET A 229 -5.12 -18.19 -11.20
N TYR A 230 -4.46 -17.03 -11.17
CA TYR A 230 -5.07 -15.78 -11.66
C TYR A 230 -5.21 -15.76 -13.18
N ARG A 231 -4.33 -16.43 -13.93
CA ARG A 231 -4.44 -16.57 -15.39
C ARG A 231 -5.70 -17.33 -15.81
N GLU A 232 -6.19 -18.27 -14.99
CA GLU A 232 -7.45 -18.98 -15.28
C GLU A 232 -8.66 -18.04 -15.37
N VAL A 233 -8.62 -16.90 -14.65
CA VAL A 233 -9.71 -15.92 -14.62
C VAL A 233 -9.44 -14.74 -15.57
N PHE A 234 -8.20 -14.24 -15.60
CA PHE A 234 -7.86 -12.99 -16.30
C PHE A 234 -7.17 -13.23 -17.66
N GLY A 235 -6.77 -14.46 -17.98
CA GLY A 235 -6.02 -14.78 -19.20
C GLY A 235 -4.73 -13.97 -19.31
N GLU A 236 -4.50 -13.36 -20.48
CA GLU A 236 -3.32 -12.53 -20.75
C GLU A 236 -3.37 -11.12 -20.14
N ASN A 237 -4.44 -10.78 -19.41
CA ASN A 237 -4.57 -9.49 -18.74
C ASN A 237 -3.84 -9.48 -17.38
N LEU A 238 -2.57 -9.87 -17.42
CA LEU A 238 -1.71 -9.97 -16.25
C LEU A 238 -0.27 -9.62 -16.63
N ALA A 239 0.38 -8.78 -15.81
CA ALA A 239 1.72 -8.28 -16.08
C ALA A 239 2.57 -8.23 -14.81
N LEU A 240 3.84 -8.58 -14.93
CA LEU A 240 4.76 -8.57 -13.80
C LEU A 240 5.35 -7.18 -13.57
N VAL A 241 5.64 -6.90 -12.31
CA VAL A 241 6.27 -5.65 -11.89
C VAL A 241 7.36 -5.93 -10.85
N GLU A 242 8.47 -5.20 -10.98
CA GLU A 242 9.52 -5.17 -9.97
C GLU A 242 9.44 -3.89 -9.12
N ARG A 243 9.52 -4.05 -7.80
CA ARG A 243 9.57 -2.97 -6.83
C ARG A 243 10.72 -3.15 -5.85
N VAL A 244 11.38 -2.06 -5.49
CA VAL A 244 12.29 -2.03 -4.33
C VAL A 244 11.46 -1.79 -3.07
N SER A 245 11.47 -2.70 -2.10
CA SER A 245 10.83 -2.45 -0.80
C SER A 245 11.79 -1.82 0.19
N CYS A 246 11.40 -0.69 0.77
CA CYS A 246 12.18 0.03 1.78
C CYS A 246 11.82 -0.35 3.24
N LEU A 247 10.84 -1.25 3.45
CA LEU A 247 10.23 -1.50 4.76
C LEU A 247 10.82 -2.69 5.55
N ALA A 248 11.75 -3.45 4.97
CA ALA A 248 12.39 -4.57 5.66
C ALA A 248 13.37 -4.11 6.76
N ALA A 249 13.33 -4.80 7.90
CA ALA A 249 14.13 -4.47 9.09
C ALA A 249 15.64 -4.75 8.93
N LYS A 250 16.05 -5.62 8.00
CA LYS A 250 17.46 -5.97 7.71
C LYS A 250 17.88 -5.44 6.33
N LYS A 251 19.16 -5.07 6.18
CA LYS A 251 19.74 -4.62 4.89
C LYS A 251 19.61 -5.68 3.79
N GLU A 252 19.71 -6.98 4.12
CA GLU A 252 19.50 -8.06 3.14
C GLU A 252 18.03 -8.28 2.74
N GLY A 253 17.07 -7.79 3.55
CA GLY A 253 15.65 -7.84 3.23
C GLY A 253 15.17 -6.68 2.35
N ARG A 254 16.02 -5.67 2.09
CA ARG A 254 15.75 -4.60 1.13
C ARG A 254 16.02 -5.12 -0.29
N GLY A 255 15.22 -6.10 -0.72
CA GLY A 255 15.33 -6.73 -2.03
C GLY A 255 14.39 -6.12 -3.07
N LYS A 256 14.56 -6.57 -4.32
CA LYS A 256 13.54 -6.46 -5.36
C LYS A 256 12.42 -7.45 -5.05
N TYR A 257 11.22 -6.95 -4.85
CA TYR A 257 10.01 -7.74 -4.73
C TYR A 257 9.34 -7.77 -6.09
N ARG A 258 8.92 -8.97 -6.49
CA ARG A 258 8.13 -9.16 -7.69
C ARG A 258 6.67 -9.21 -7.27
N GLU A 259 5.86 -8.43 -7.95
CA GLU A 259 4.41 -8.43 -7.85
C GLU A 259 3.86 -8.62 -9.26
N PHE A 260 2.56 -8.85 -9.36
CA PHE A 260 1.87 -8.79 -10.63
C PHE A 260 0.64 -7.91 -10.52
N ILE A 261 0.32 -7.26 -11.63
CA ILE A 261 -0.89 -6.48 -11.83
C ILE A 261 -1.79 -7.30 -12.75
N PHE A 262 -3.07 -7.42 -12.41
CA PHE A 262 -4.07 -8.10 -13.22
C PHE A 262 -5.25 -7.16 -13.45
N TRP A 263 -5.93 -7.32 -14.58
CA TRP A 263 -7.07 -6.49 -14.92
C TRP A 263 -8.13 -7.26 -15.71
N GLY A 264 -9.38 -6.81 -15.63
CA GLY A 264 -10.49 -7.42 -16.35
C GLY A 264 -11.59 -6.41 -16.62
N ASN A 265 -12.25 -6.53 -17.77
CA ASN A 265 -13.18 -5.52 -18.30
C ASN A 265 -12.59 -4.10 -18.30
N LEU A 266 -11.26 -3.99 -18.46
CA LEU A 266 -10.51 -2.74 -18.44
C LEU A 266 -9.60 -2.70 -19.67
N GLU A 267 -9.71 -1.64 -20.45
CA GLU A 267 -8.81 -1.40 -21.58
C GLU A 267 -7.50 -0.77 -21.08
N VAL A 268 -6.43 -1.56 -21.11
CA VAL A 268 -5.07 -1.10 -20.78
C VAL A 268 -4.27 -1.01 -22.09
N PRO A 269 -3.87 0.21 -22.53
CA PRO A 269 -3.01 0.42 -23.67
C PRO A 269 -1.72 -0.41 -23.58
N ALA A 270 -1.27 -0.98 -24.68
CA ALA A 270 -0.12 -1.89 -24.70
C ALA A 270 1.16 -1.25 -24.13
N GLU A 271 1.34 0.04 -24.35
CA GLU A 271 2.44 0.87 -23.84
C GLU A 271 2.40 1.09 -22.32
N LEU A 272 1.22 0.96 -21.70
CA LEU A 272 1.03 1.05 -20.25
C LEU A 272 1.06 -0.31 -19.56
N ARG A 273 1.08 -1.41 -20.33
CA ARG A 273 1.20 -2.75 -19.76
C ARG A 273 2.56 -2.88 -19.09
N PRO A 274 2.60 -3.26 -17.80
CA PRO A 274 3.86 -3.43 -17.10
C PRO A 274 4.80 -4.41 -17.81
N GLY A 275 6.10 -4.10 -17.81
CA GLY A 275 7.10 -4.84 -18.59
C GLY A 275 7.45 -6.22 -18.01
N LEU A 276 7.66 -7.17 -18.94
CA LEU A 276 7.75 -8.63 -18.84
C LEU A 276 6.39 -9.33 -18.98
N PRO A 277 6.00 -9.68 -20.22
CA PRO A 277 5.05 -10.75 -20.46
C PRO A 277 5.54 -12.00 -19.71
N LEU A 278 4.62 -12.72 -19.07
CA LEU A 278 4.98 -13.90 -18.29
C LEU A 278 5.65 -15.01 -19.10
N GLU A 279 5.34 -15.06 -20.40
CA GLU A 279 5.89 -15.99 -21.37
C GLU A 279 7.43 -15.85 -21.51
N ASP A 280 7.98 -14.65 -21.31
CA ASP A 280 9.42 -14.39 -21.42
C ASP A 280 10.23 -14.85 -20.20
N LEU A 281 9.55 -15.24 -19.11
CA LEU A 281 10.20 -15.61 -17.85
C LEU A 281 10.12 -17.11 -17.53
N THR A 282 9.08 -17.82 -17.99
CA THR A 282 9.07 -19.29 -17.90
C THR A 282 10.22 -19.91 -18.67
N ARG A 283 10.72 -19.24 -19.72
CA ARG A 283 11.92 -19.64 -20.48
C ARG A 283 13.25 -19.30 -19.79
N ASN A 284 13.31 -18.27 -18.95
CA ASN A 284 14.55 -17.82 -18.29
C ASN A 284 14.81 -18.46 -16.91
N CYS A 285 13.91 -19.31 -16.41
CA CYS A 285 14.12 -20.06 -15.17
C CYS A 285 14.88 -21.39 -15.35
N PHE A 286 15.23 -21.79 -16.59
CA PHE A 286 15.98 -23.02 -16.91
C PHE A 286 17.34 -22.76 -17.59
N SER A 287 18.08 -21.73 -17.19
CA SER A 287 19.48 -21.56 -17.59
C SER A 287 20.37 -21.08 -16.45
N LEU A 288 20.35 -21.83 -15.35
CA LEU A 288 21.56 -22.01 -14.53
C LEU A 288 21.98 -23.46 -14.74
N SER A 289 22.68 -23.68 -15.85
CA SER A 289 23.38 -24.94 -16.11
C SER A 289 24.35 -25.21 -14.97
N ILE A 290 24.07 -26.26 -14.21
CA ILE A 290 25.08 -26.95 -13.41
C ILE A 290 26.16 -27.39 -14.42
N SER A 291 27.35 -26.79 -14.34
CA SER A 291 28.52 -27.34 -15.00
C SER A 291 28.85 -28.66 -14.31
N GLU A 292 28.55 -29.77 -14.97
CA GLU A 292 29.14 -31.07 -14.64
C GLU A 292 30.66 -30.94 -14.79
N GLY A 293 31.33 -30.81 -13.65
CA GLY A 293 32.79 -30.86 -13.53
C GLY A 293 33.18 -32.19 -12.91
N ASP A 294 33.84 -33.00 -13.73
CA ASP A 294 34.41 -34.33 -13.52
C ASP A 294 34.68 -34.80 -12.08
N PHE A 295 34.15 -36.00 -11.80
CA PHE A 295 34.68 -36.90 -10.79
C PHE A 295 36.09 -37.35 -11.18
N SER A 296 37.11 -36.95 -10.42
CA SER A 296 38.34 -37.72 -10.29
C SER A 296 38.65 -37.94 -8.81
N LYS A 297 38.64 -39.22 -8.40
CA LYS A 297 39.20 -39.72 -7.15
C LYS A 297 40.71 -39.57 -7.22
N ASP A 298 41.30 -38.95 -6.20
CA ASP A 298 42.60 -39.23 -5.58
C ASP A 298 42.72 -38.19 -4.44
N GLY A 299 42.64 -38.57 -3.16
CA GLY A 299 43.75 -39.17 -2.42
C GLY A 299 44.58 -38.05 -1.78
N PHE A 300 44.43 -37.80 -0.47
CA PHE A 300 45.52 -37.64 0.50
C PHE A 300 45.00 -37.24 1.90
N GLN A 301 45.61 -37.85 2.91
CA GLN A 301 45.38 -37.70 4.34
C GLN A 301 46.11 -36.49 4.94
N ASN A 302 45.65 -36.10 6.14
CA ASN A 302 46.38 -35.49 7.27
C ASN A 302 47.08 -34.14 7.08
N SER A 303 46.72 -33.14 7.90
CA SER A 303 47.39 -32.86 9.19
C SER A 303 47.07 -31.46 9.75
N SER A 304 46.94 -31.46 11.09
CA SER A 304 47.18 -30.43 12.12
C SER A 304 47.65 -29.00 11.81
N SER A 305 47.40 -28.15 12.82
CA SER A 305 48.11 -26.93 13.27
C SER A 305 47.49 -25.60 12.80
N SER A 306 46.87 -24.87 13.74
CA SER A 306 47.43 -23.76 14.56
C SER A 306 47.40 -22.45 13.78
N GLU A 307 46.49 -21.54 14.14
CA GLU A 307 46.78 -20.30 14.88
C GLU A 307 47.06 -19.11 13.95
N GLU A 308 46.44 -17.99 14.33
CA GLU A 308 46.73 -16.61 13.96
C GLU A 308 46.32 -16.09 12.56
N GLY A 309 45.56 -15.00 12.59
CA GLY A 309 45.12 -14.26 11.42
C GLY A 309 44.20 -13.09 11.76
N ILE A 310 44.68 -12.15 12.59
CA ILE A 310 44.16 -10.77 12.57
C ILE A 310 44.77 -10.13 11.32
N GLY A 311 43.92 -9.80 10.34
CA GLY A 311 44.29 -9.08 9.13
C GLY A 311 43.12 -8.25 8.65
N TRP A 312 43.17 -6.95 8.97
CA TRP A 312 42.26 -5.94 8.44
C TRP A 312 42.39 -5.89 6.91
N MET A 313 41.28 -6.09 6.19
CA MET A 313 41.19 -5.73 4.78
C MET A 313 40.42 -4.42 4.67
N GLU A 314 41.18 -3.37 4.34
CA GLU A 314 40.69 -2.08 3.88
C GLU A 314 39.72 -2.29 2.72
N THR A 315 38.52 -1.73 2.84
CA THR A 315 37.58 -1.62 1.72
C THR A 315 37.70 -0.23 1.14
N GLU A 316 38.13 -0.17 -0.13
CA GLU A 316 38.16 1.04 -0.94
C GLU A 316 36.79 1.72 -0.94
N VAL A 317 36.76 2.95 -0.44
CA VAL A 317 35.61 3.85 -0.52
C VAL A 317 35.64 4.49 -1.91
N ALA A 318 34.81 4.00 -2.83
CA ALA A 318 34.49 4.73 -4.05
C ALA A 318 33.62 5.96 -3.70
N ALA A 319 34.29 7.09 -3.47
CA ALA A 319 33.66 8.38 -3.27
C ALA A 319 33.02 8.87 -4.57
N TRP A 320 31.69 8.88 -4.63
CA TRP A 320 30.95 9.67 -5.63
C TRP A 320 31.05 11.15 -5.26
N ARG A 321 31.80 11.91 -6.06
CA ARG A 321 31.87 13.38 -5.98
C ARG A 321 30.63 13.99 -6.67
N TRP A 322 29.96 14.90 -5.98
CA TRP A 322 29.01 15.83 -6.58
C TRP A 322 29.77 16.77 -7.53
N PRO A 323 29.23 17.14 -8.70
CA PRO A 323 29.83 18.19 -9.51
C PRO A 323 29.72 19.55 -8.81
N ASP A 324 30.86 20.24 -8.77
CA ASP A 324 31.02 21.63 -8.35
C ASP A 324 30.05 22.53 -9.10
N VAL A 325 29.21 23.28 -8.38
CA VAL A 325 28.42 24.38 -8.93
C VAL A 325 29.15 25.67 -8.56
N SER A 326 30.17 25.98 -9.34
CA SER A 326 30.78 27.31 -9.39
C SER A 326 30.90 27.73 -10.85
N GLU A 327 29.85 28.37 -11.36
CA GLU A 327 29.90 29.50 -12.29
C GLU A 327 28.48 29.92 -12.67
N GLY A 328 28.17 31.19 -12.43
CA GLY A 328 26.82 31.73 -12.52
C GLY A 328 26.27 31.77 -13.95
N ARG A 329 25.04 31.26 -14.10
CA ARG A 329 24.03 31.73 -15.05
C ARG A 329 22.65 31.31 -14.52
N HIS A 330 21.81 32.27 -14.16
CA HIS A 330 20.36 32.07 -14.13
C HIS A 330 19.90 31.77 -15.56
N PRO A 331 18.95 30.84 -15.73
CA PRO A 331 17.68 31.29 -16.30
C PRO A 331 16.48 30.77 -15.52
N ALA A 332 15.58 31.71 -15.22
CA ALA A 332 14.15 31.46 -15.21
C ALA A 332 13.75 30.93 -16.60
N GLU A 333 12.64 30.17 -16.67
CA GLU A 333 12.06 29.53 -17.86
C GLU A 333 12.46 28.05 -18.02
N GLY A 334 11.57 27.16 -17.55
CA GLY A 334 11.72 25.72 -17.77
C GLY A 334 11.01 24.79 -16.78
N LEU A 335 9.92 25.22 -16.11
CA LEU A 335 9.03 24.31 -15.36
C LEU A 335 7.70 25.00 -15.03
N VAL A 336 7.00 25.49 -16.05
CA VAL A 336 5.57 25.86 -15.97
C VAL A 336 4.85 25.13 -17.09
N ALA A 337 4.63 23.83 -16.93
CA ALA A 337 3.80 23.03 -17.83
C ALA A 337 3.34 21.69 -17.22
N VAL A 338 3.04 21.59 -15.92
CA VAL A 338 2.37 20.40 -15.34
C VAL A 338 1.47 20.77 -14.14
N ILE A 339 0.79 21.93 -14.13
CA ILE A 339 -0.28 22.21 -13.14
C ILE A 339 -1.34 23.15 -13.76
N GLU A 340 -1.94 22.77 -14.89
CA GLU A 340 -3.06 23.53 -15.48
C GLU A 340 -4.41 22.80 -15.56
N PRO A 341 -4.52 21.45 -15.63
CA PRO A 341 -5.85 20.83 -15.70
C PRO A 341 -6.60 20.80 -14.37
N VAL A 342 -5.90 20.77 -13.22
CA VAL A 342 -6.53 20.64 -11.89
C VAL A 342 -7.04 21.98 -11.36
N PHE A 343 -6.41 23.09 -11.72
CA PHE A 343 -6.83 24.44 -11.26
C PHE A 343 -8.05 24.98 -12.01
N LYS A 344 -8.29 24.58 -13.26
CA LYS A 344 -9.45 25.06 -14.04
C LYS A 344 -10.79 24.51 -13.55
N ASN A 345 -10.82 23.34 -12.91
CA ASN A 345 -12.01 22.85 -12.21
C ASN A 345 -12.25 23.56 -10.88
N TRP A 346 -11.22 24.11 -10.24
CA TRP A 346 -11.35 24.84 -8.98
C TRP A 346 -11.99 26.22 -9.16
N LEU A 347 -11.67 26.93 -10.25
CA LEU A 347 -12.26 28.26 -10.53
C LEU A 347 -13.70 28.21 -11.06
N ARG A 348 -14.11 27.13 -11.73
CA ARG A 348 -15.47 27.01 -12.29
C ARG A 348 -16.59 26.82 -11.27
N VAL A 349 -16.26 26.38 -10.05
CA VAL A 349 -17.26 26.17 -8.97
C VAL A 349 -17.52 27.45 -8.19
N ARG A 350 -16.72 28.51 -8.39
CA ARG A 350 -16.80 29.75 -7.60
C ARG A 350 -17.66 30.85 -8.23
N ASP A 351 -17.93 30.78 -9.54
CA ASP A 351 -18.71 31.80 -10.25
C ASP A 351 -20.17 31.33 -10.46
N GLY A 352 -20.92 31.30 -9.35
CA GLY A 352 -22.39 31.35 -9.34
C GLY A 352 -22.84 32.78 -8.98
N PRO A 353 -23.96 33.29 -9.52
CA PRO A 353 -24.27 34.71 -9.46
C PRO A 353 -24.50 35.19 -8.02
N PHE A 354 -23.87 36.33 -7.69
CA PHE A 354 -24.20 37.19 -6.57
C PHE A 354 -25.73 37.45 -6.56
N VAL A 355 -26.40 37.04 -5.48
CA VAL A 355 -27.75 37.49 -5.18
C VAL A 355 -27.60 38.70 -4.27
N GLU A 356 -27.89 39.89 -4.81
CA GLU A 356 -28.00 41.13 -4.05
C GLU A 356 -29.17 41.06 -3.07
N ASP A 357 -28.93 41.60 -1.88
CA ASP A 357 -29.90 41.84 -0.81
C ASP A 357 -31.17 42.55 -1.34
N GLN A 358 -32.35 42.04 -0.96
CA GLN A 358 -33.57 42.83 -0.91
C GLN A 358 -34.21 42.73 0.48
N ASP A 359 -34.14 43.88 1.16
CA ASP A 359 -35.01 44.44 2.19
C ASP A 359 -36.17 43.58 2.72
N PHE A 360 -36.09 43.28 4.01
CA PHE A 360 -37.26 42.98 4.85
C PHE A 360 -37.77 44.28 5.49
N THR A 361 -38.91 44.76 5.00
CA THR A 361 -39.88 45.54 5.79
C THR A 361 -40.75 44.64 6.65
#